data_AF-A0A1J0LUJ4-F1
#
_entry.id   AF-A0A1J0LUJ4-F1
#
_cell.length_a   1.000
_cell.length_b   1.000
_cell.length_c   1.000
_cell.angle_alpha   90.00
_cell.angle_beta   90.00
_cell.angle_gamma   90.00
#
_symmetry.space_group_name_H-M   'P 1'
#
loop_
_entity.id
_entity.type
_entity.pdbx_description
1 polymer ?
#
loop_
_entity_poly.entity_id
_entity_poly.type
_entity_poly.pdbx_seq_one_letter_code
_entity_poly.pdbx_strand_id
1 'polypeptide(L)'
;MERPVYRILHLVFALGVAHALFLLGQEGVRAYRLAGERARLEEAIARAEARVAELRTQVAAAQDPAHLEALARRLGLVRPEETLRRR
;
A
#
# COMPACT_ATOMS: atom_id res chain seq x y z
N MET A 1 -46.30 -34.90 -31.96
CA MET A 1 -46.32 -33.57 -31.30
C MET A 1 -45.22 -33.40 -30.23
N GLU A 2 -44.06 -34.06 -30.33
CA GLU A 2 -43.03 -34.02 -29.26
C GLU A 2 -41.88 -33.02 -29.51
N ARG A 3 -41.70 -32.55 -30.75
CA ARG A 3 -40.56 -31.69 -31.15
C ARG A 3 -40.48 -30.29 -30.49
N PRO A 4 -41.58 -29.58 -30.16
CA PRO A 4 -41.45 -28.20 -29.65
C PRO A 4 -40.95 -28.14 -28.21
N VAL A 5 -41.29 -29.14 -27.37
CA VAL A 5 -40.90 -29.18 -25.96
C VAL A 5 -39.38 -29.35 -25.81
N TYR A 6 -38.78 -30.26 -26.59
CA TYR A 6 -37.32 -30.43 -26.61
C TYR A 6 -36.60 -29.17 -27.08
N ARG A 7 -37.15 -28.44 -28.06
CA ARG A 7 -36.54 -27.17 -28.52
C ARG A 7 -36.53 -26.13 -27.40
N ILE A 8 -37.63 -25.99 -26.68
CA ILE A 8 -37.73 -25.06 -25.54
C ILE A 8 -36.74 -25.47 -24.44
N LEU A 9 -36.64 -26.76 -24.12
CA LEU A 9 -35.72 -27.25 -23.09
C LEU A 9 -34.26 -26.99 -23.46
N HIS A 10 -33.87 -27.19 -24.73
CA HIS A 10 -32.53 -26.86 -25.20
C HIS A 10 -32.24 -25.36 -25.12
N LEU A 11 -33.22 -24.50 -25.40
CA LEU A 11 -33.05 -23.05 -25.28
C LEU A 11 -32.84 -22.61 -23.83
N VAL A 12 -33.62 -23.16 -22.89
CA VAL A 12 -33.46 -22.89 -21.45
C VAL A 12 -32.10 -23.40 -20.96
N PHE A 13 -31.70 -24.60 -21.38
CA PHE A 13 -30.39 -25.15 -21.05
C PHE A 13 -29.25 -24.29 -21.60
N ALA A 14 -29.31 -23.93 -22.89
CA ALA A 14 -28.31 -23.08 -23.52
C ALA A 14 -28.23 -21.71 -22.85
N LEU A 15 -29.36 -21.13 -22.47
CA LEU A 15 -29.41 -19.88 -21.72
C LEU A 15 -28.76 -20.03 -20.34
N GLY A 16 -29.02 -21.13 -19.63
CA GLY A 16 -28.37 -21.44 -18.36
C GLY A 16 -26.86 -21.56 -18.48
N VAL A 17 -26.38 -22.28 -19.51
CA VAL A 17 -24.93 -22.40 -19.78
C VAL A 17 -24.32 -21.04 -20.14
N ALA A 18 -24.96 -20.27 -21.01
CA ALA A 18 -24.51 -18.93 -21.36
C ALA A 18 -24.43 -18.02 -20.13
N HIS A 19 -25.41 -18.11 -19.23
CA HIS A 19 -25.42 -17.34 -17.98
C HIS A 19 -24.31 -17.78 -17.02
N ALA A 20 -24.08 -19.10 -16.87
CA ALA A 20 -23.00 -19.61 -16.04
C ALA A 20 -21.62 -19.15 -16.55
N LEU A 21 -21.41 -19.19 -17.88
CA LEU A 21 -20.18 -18.69 -18.50
C LEU A 21 -20.02 -17.18 -18.30
N PHE A 22 -21.12 -16.43 -18.40
CA PHE A 22 -21.13 -14.99 -18.14
C PHE A 22 -20.70 -14.67 -16.70
N LEU A 23 -21.27 -15.36 -15.71
CA LEU A 23 -20.89 -15.20 -14.30
C LEU A 23 -19.42 -15.57 -14.06
N LEU A 24 -18.95 -16.67 -14.65
CA LEU A 24 -17.55 -17.07 -14.54
C LEU A 24 -16.61 -16.03 -15.15
N GLY A 25 -16.98 -15.46 -16.31
CA GLY A 25 -16.24 -14.37 -16.93
C GLY A 25 -16.19 -13.12 -16.06
N GLN A 26 -17.30 -12.75 -15.42
CA GLN A 26 -17.35 -11.62 -14.47
C GLN A 26 -16.42 -11.83 -13.28
N GLU A 27 -16.44 -13.03 -12.69
CA GLU A 27 -15.58 -13.36 -11.55
C GLU A 27 -14.10 -13.38 -11.98
N GLY A 28 -13.78 -13.89 -13.18
CA GLY A 28 -12.43 -13.83 -13.73
C GLY A 28 -11.91 -12.40 -13.89
N VAL A 29 -12.73 -11.49 -14.44
CA VAL A 29 -12.37 -10.07 -14.57
C VAL A 29 -12.18 -9.42 -13.18
N ARG A 30 -13.04 -9.76 -12.22
CA ARG A 30 -12.94 -9.26 -10.85
C ARG A 30 -11.65 -9.73 -10.18
N ALA A 31 -11.33 -11.02 -10.27
CA ALA A 31 -10.10 -11.60 -9.74
C ALA A 31 -8.86 -10.94 -10.36
N TYR A 32 -8.87 -10.71 -11.68
CA TYR A 32 -7.78 -10.04 -12.37
C TYR A 32 -7.58 -8.60 -11.86
N ARG A 33 -8.66 -7.82 -11.70
CA ARG A 33 -8.58 -6.45 -11.17
C ARG A 33 -8.04 -6.44 -9.74
N LEU A 34 -8.55 -7.32 -8.88
CA LEU A 34 -8.09 -7.46 -7.50
C LEU A 34 -6.60 -7.83 -7.43
N ALA A 35 -6.13 -8.72 -8.30
CA ALA A 35 -4.71 -9.07 -8.37
C ALA A 35 -3.84 -7.86 -8.78
N GLY A 36 -4.31 -7.06 -9.75
CA GLY A 36 -3.63 -5.83 -10.16
C GLY A 36 -3.61 -4.76 -9.07
N GLU A 37 -4.71 -4.56 -8.35
CA GLU A 37 -4.79 -3.64 -7.21
C GLU A 37 -3.89 -4.08 -6.07
N ARG A 38 -3.86 -5.38 -5.76
CA ARG A 38 -2.97 -5.95 -4.75
C ARG A 38 -1.51 -5.69 -5.08
N ALA A 39 -1.08 -5.97 -6.31
CA ALA A 39 0.30 -5.74 -6.73
C ALA A 39 0.71 -4.26 -6.61
N ARG A 40 -0.19 -3.33 -6.98
CA ARG A 40 0.04 -1.89 -6.83
C ARG A 40 0.15 -1.46 -5.36
N LEU A 41 -0.68 -2.02 -4.49
CA LEU A 41 -0.64 -1.73 -3.05
C LEU A 41 0.62 -2.30 -2.41
N GLU A 42 1.01 -3.52 -2.76
CA GLU A 42 2.27 -4.13 -2.29
C GLU A 42 3.48 -3.29 -2.69
N GLU A 43 3.51 -2.78 -3.93
CA GLU A 43 4.56 -1.86 -4.37
C GLU A 43 4.56 -0.53 -3.61
N ALA A 44 3.37 0.03 -3.32
CA ALA A 44 3.24 1.26 -2.55
C ALA A 44 3.74 1.07 -1.11
N ILE A 45 3.43 -0.07 -0.49
CA ILE A 45 3.92 -0.44 0.85
C ILE A 45 5.44 -0.55 0.85
N ALA A 46 6.02 -1.29 -0.11
CA ALA A 46 7.47 -1.46 -0.18
C ALA A 46 8.20 -0.11 -0.32
N ARG A 47 7.67 0.82 -1.13
CA ARG A 47 8.21 2.18 -1.27
C ARG A 47 8.10 2.98 0.03
N ALA A 48 6.96 2.89 0.72
CA ALA A 48 6.75 3.57 1.99
C ALA A 48 7.69 3.03 3.08
N GLU A 49 7.88 1.71 3.15
CA GLU A 49 8.81 1.07 4.08
C GLU A 49 10.26 1.49 3.82
N ALA A 50 10.68 1.52 2.55
CA ALA A 50 12.00 2.01 2.17
C ALA A 50 12.21 3.47 2.60
N ARG A 51 11.19 4.32 2.42
CA ARG A 51 11.26 5.72 2.84
C ARG A 51 11.34 5.87 4.36
N VAL A 52 10.59 5.06 5.10
CA VAL A 52 10.66 5.03 6.57
C VAL A 52 12.04 4.57 7.03
N ALA A 53 12.63 3.55 6.40
CA ALA A 53 13.98 3.09 6.74
C ALA A 53 15.05 4.18 6.48
N GLU A 54 14.96 4.88 5.35
CA GLU A 54 15.82 6.01 5.02
C GLU A 54 15.70 7.12 6.07
N LEU A 55 14.48 7.54 6.39
CA LEU A 55 14.22 8.58 7.39
C LEU A 55 14.70 8.16 8.78
N ARG A 56 14.49 6.90 9.18
CA ARG A 56 15.02 6.38 10.45
C ARG A 56 16.54 6.44 10.50
N THR A 57 17.21 6.15 9.39
CA THR A 57 18.67 6.27 9.29
C THR A 57 19.12 7.73 9.43
N GLN A 58 18.42 8.65 8.77
CA GLN A 58 18.70 10.10 8.90
C GLN A 58 18.46 10.60 10.32
N VAL A 59 17.37 10.16 10.97
CA VAL A 59 17.07 10.51 12.36
C VAL A 59 18.12 9.93 13.30
N ALA A 60 18.55 8.69 13.12
CA ALA A 60 19.61 8.09 13.93
C ALA A 60 20.95 8.85 13.76
N ALA A 61 21.28 9.27 12.53
CA ALA A 61 22.45 10.11 12.28
C ALA A 61 22.32 11.51 12.92
N ALA A 62 21.11 12.09 12.91
CA ALA A 62 20.83 13.39 13.52
C ALA A 62 20.72 13.34 15.05
N GLN A 63 20.52 12.16 15.64
CA GLN A 63 20.47 11.93 17.09
C GLN A 63 21.86 11.81 17.73
N ASP A 64 22.95 12.04 16.98
CA ASP A 64 24.29 12.17 17.57
C ASP A 64 24.26 13.25 18.69
N PRO A 65 24.45 12.85 19.96
CA PRO A 65 24.35 13.77 21.09
C PRO A 65 25.32 14.95 20.96
N ALA A 66 26.51 14.71 20.37
CA ALA A 66 27.50 15.76 20.16
C ALA A 66 27.05 16.76 19.09
N HIS A 67 26.35 16.30 18.05
CA HIS A 67 25.78 17.16 17.02
C HIS A 67 24.61 17.99 17.56
N LEU A 68 23.72 17.38 18.35
CA LEU A 68 22.62 18.08 19.00
C LEU A 68 23.10 19.12 20.02
N GLU A 69 24.14 18.80 20.79
CA GLU A 69 24.75 19.73 21.74
C GLU A 69 25.46 20.89 21.01
N ALA A 70 26.14 20.61 19.91
CA ALA A 70 26.75 21.65 19.07
C ALA A 70 25.70 22.57 18.41
N LEU A 71 24.56 22.03 17.96
CA LEU A 71 23.46 22.80 17.40
C LEU A 71 22.81 23.68 18.48
N ALA A 72 22.56 23.12 19.67
CA ALA A 72 22.03 23.86 20.81
C ALA A 72 22.95 25.04 21.19
N ARG A 73 24.27 24.81 21.25
CA ARG A 73 25.27 25.86 21.49
C ARG A 73 25.25 26.96 20.42
N ARG A 74 25.10 26.61 19.13
CA ARG A 74 24.97 27.59 18.03
C ARG A 74 23.71 28.44 18.12
N LEU A 75 22.64 27.89 18.68
CA LEU A 75 21.38 28.60 18.95
C LEU A 75 21.44 29.44 20.24
N GLY A 76 22.59 29.46 20.94
CA GLY A 76 22.77 30.20 22.19
C GLY A 76 22.14 29.52 23.40
N LEU A 77 21.73 28.26 23.28
CA LEU A 77 21.29 27.44 24.41
C LEU A 77 22.52 26.94 25.17
N VAL A 78 22.51 27.15 26.48
CA VAL A 78 23.62 26.85 27.38
C VAL A 78 23.04 26.08 28.58
N ARG A 79 23.82 25.19 29.21
CA ARG A 79 23.30 24.45 30.37
C ARG A 79 22.97 25.39 31.53
N PRO A 80 21.94 25.08 32.34
CA PRO A 80 21.58 25.91 33.51
C PRO A 80 22.75 26.09 34.49
N GLU A 81 23.67 25.13 34.56
CA GLU A 81 24.84 25.16 35.44
C GLU A 81 26.05 25.92 34.85
N GLU A 82 26.02 26.30 33.57
CA GLU A 82 27.15 26.96 32.90
C GLU A 82 27.10 28.48 33.12
N THR A 83 28.12 29.01 33.81
CA THR A 83 28.32 30.45 33.96
C THR A 83 29.06 31.02 32.76
N LEU A 84 28.36 31.78 31.92
CA LEU A 84 28.98 32.55 30.83
C LEU A 84 29.88 33.65 31.42
N ARG A 85 31.17 33.38 31.53
CA ARG A 85 32.17 34.42 31.83
C ARG A 85 32.33 35.32 30.61
N ARG A 86 31.73 36.51 30.68
CA ARG A 86 31.92 37.59 29.72
C ARG A 86 33.37 38.08 29.84
N ARG A 87 34.14 38.02 28.76
CA ARG A 87 35.46 38.65 28.64
C ARG A 87 35.32 40.11 28.26
#